data_AF-A0A933VLT7-F1
#
_entry.id   AF-A0A933VLT7-F1
#
_cell.length_a   1.000
_cell.length_b   1.000
_cell.length_c   1.000
_cell.angle_alpha   90.00
_cell.angle_beta   90.00
_cell.angle_gamma   90.00
#
_symmetry.space_group_name_H-M   'P 1'
#
loop_
_entity.id
_entity.type
_entity.pdbx_description
1 polymer ?
#
loop_
_entity_poly.entity_id
_entity_poly.type
_entity_poly.pdbx_seq_one_letter_code
_entity_poly.pdbx_strand_id
1 'polypeptide(L)'
;RDLITTFDRTTAALADQESSLRAAVAELPRTERAAMPALAALNAAFPDVRRLARGARPGVRSTGPAARAMLPLVRELRGLARPAELRGLAADLRTATPGLTQASTASVPLLEELRAMSSCATQVLIPFGDSKVGDAAFPATGPVRQEFPKSVVGLAGESRSFDANGQWFKVLGSGGPETFELGNGLFGTSATTFNGVNPPPVRKRPPLEPGTPCETQEPPDLESKAAAPPQPRKADLSAPAVKDRIAKAQAVATDLMNRSLKHQGSDLRVADRPATLADVKAISRKLGLEDQLNELRAKQRDGGTP
;
A
#
# COMPACT_ATOMS: atom_id res chain seq x y z
N ARG A 1 -70.14 -97.59 -79.03
CA ARG A 1 -70.56 -96.20 -79.29
C ARG A 1 -69.78 -95.18 -78.45
N ASP A 2 -69.33 -95.55 -77.24
CA ASP A 2 -68.67 -94.67 -76.28
C ASP A 2 -67.21 -94.29 -76.59
N LEU A 3 -66.46 -95.19 -77.24
CA LEU A 3 -65.07 -94.95 -77.67
C LEU A 3 -64.97 -93.83 -78.72
N ILE A 4 -65.93 -93.76 -79.64
CA ILE A 4 -65.95 -92.77 -80.73
C ILE A 4 -66.25 -91.37 -80.18
N THR A 5 -67.22 -91.25 -79.27
CA THR A 5 -67.56 -89.98 -78.61
C THR A 5 -66.46 -89.46 -77.70
N THR A 6 -65.74 -90.36 -77.02
CA THR A 6 -64.63 -89.96 -76.14
C THR A 6 -63.42 -89.54 -76.97
N PHE A 7 -63.10 -90.29 -78.04
CA PHE A 7 -62.05 -89.92 -78.99
C PHE A 7 -62.34 -88.56 -79.62
N ASP A 8 -63.56 -88.35 -80.14
CA ASP A 8 -63.98 -87.09 -80.79
C ASP A 8 -63.87 -85.89 -79.84
N ARG A 9 -64.26 -86.06 -78.57
CA ARG A 9 -64.15 -85.02 -77.56
C ARG A 9 -62.70 -84.72 -77.18
N THR A 10 -61.83 -85.73 -77.11
CA THR A 10 -60.38 -85.52 -76.87
C THR A 10 -59.67 -84.91 -78.07
N THR A 11 -60.00 -85.30 -79.30
CA THR A 11 -59.43 -84.70 -80.51
C THR A 11 -59.93 -83.29 -80.71
N ALA A 12 -61.19 -82.99 -80.40
CA ALA A 12 -61.73 -81.62 -80.43
C ALA A 12 -61.05 -80.74 -79.37
N ALA A 13 -60.87 -81.23 -78.13
CA ALA A 13 -60.17 -80.48 -77.09
C ALA A 13 -58.69 -80.25 -77.41
N LEU A 14 -58.03 -81.23 -78.06
CA LEU A 14 -56.64 -81.06 -78.51
C LEU A 14 -56.56 -80.12 -79.72
N ALA A 15 -57.52 -80.15 -80.64
CA ALA A 15 -57.61 -79.23 -81.77
C ALA A 15 -57.87 -77.79 -81.30
N ASP A 16 -58.76 -77.60 -80.33
CA ASP A 16 -59.01 -76.29 -79.71
C ASP A 16 -57.74 -75.72 -79.05
N GLN A 17 -56.89 -76.58 -78.50
CA GLN A 17 -55.62 -76.19 -77.86
C GLN A 17 -54.41 -76.25 -78.80
N GLU A 18 -54.57 -76.65 -80.06
CA GLU A 18 -53.47 -76.80 -81.01
C GLU A 18 -52.74 -75.45 -81.22
N SER A 19 -53.50 -74.37 -81.32
CA SER A 19 -52.96 -73.01 -81.47
C SER A 19 -52.17 -72.55 -80.24
N SER A 20 -52.70 -72.78 -79.04
CA SER A 20 -52.05 -72.48 -77.75
C SER A 20 -50.76 -73.28 -77.56
N LEU A 21 -50.78 -74.59 -77.90
CA LEU A 21 -49.60 -75.45 -77.79
C LEU A 21 -48.53 -75.05 -78.81
N ARG A 22 -48.91 -74.77 -80.06
CA ARG A 22 -47.97 -74.24 -81.07
C ARG A 22 -47.38 -72.90 -80.65
N ALA A 23 -48.16 -72.01 -80.03
CA ALA A 23 -47.66 -70.74 -79.51
C ALA A 23 -46.66 -70.95 -78.37
N ALA A 24 -46.97 -71.82 -77.39
CA ALA A 24 -46.05 -72.14 -76.30
C ALA A 24 -44.74 -72.78 -76.81
N VAL A 25 -44.83 -73.72 -77.74
CA VAL A 25 -43.66 -74.36 -78.37
C VAL A 25 -42.87 -73.35 -79.23
N ALA A 26 -43.53 -72.39 -79.88
CA ALA A 26 -42.86 -71.31 -80.62
C ALA A 26 -42.17 -70.29 -79.70
N GLU A 27 -42.62 -70.14 -78.46
CA GLU A 27 -42.02 -69.26 -77.45
C GLU A 27 -40.82 -69.89 -76.73
N LEU A 28 -40.74 -71.23 -76.63
CA LEU A 28 -39.60 -71.95 -76.02
C LEU A 28 -38.23 -71.46 -76.54
N PRO A 29 -37.99 -71.32 -77.87
CA PRO A 29 -36.74 -70.79 -78.39
C PRO A 29 -36.45 -69.34 -77.96
N ARG A 30 -37.47 -68.52 -77.70
CA ARG A 30 -37.31 -67.14 -77.20
C ARG A 30 -36.96 -67.16 -75.71
N THR A 31 -37.62 -68.00 -74.92
CA THR A 31 -37.31 -68.19 -73.50
C THR A 31 -35.90 -68.75 -73.32
N GLU A 32 -35.49 -69.76 -74.08
CA GLU A 32 -34.13 -70.30 -74.02
C GLU A 32 -33.06 -69.27 -74.45
N ARG A 33 -33.32 -68.50 -75.50
CA ARG A 33 -32.41 -67.41 -75.93
C ARG A 33 -32.25 -66.32 -74.86
N ALA A 34 -33.25 -66.09 -74.02
CA ALA A 34 -33.17 -65.15 -72.90
C ALA A 34 -32.56 -65.79 -71.63
N ALA A 35 -32.93 -67.03 -71.31
CA ALA A 35 -32.54 -67.70 -70.08
C ALA A 35 -31.10 -68.21 -70.11
N MET A 36 -30.63 -68.74 -71.24
CA MET A 36 -29.28 -69.32 -71.34
C MET A 36 -28.17 -68.29 -71.08
N PRO A 37 -28.21 -67.07 -71.66
CA PRO A 37 -27.24 -66.03 -71.32
C PRO A 37 -27.32 -65.57 -69.86
N ALA A 38 -28.53 -65.49 -69.29
CA ALA A 38 -28.71 -65.10 -67.88
C ALA A 38 -28.13 -66.15 -66.91
N LEU A 39 -28.38 -67.43 -67.17
CA LEU A 39 -27.81 -68.54 -66.40
C LEU A 39 -26.29 -68.63 -66.57
N ALA A 40 -25.78 -68.37 -67.78
CA ALA A 40 -24.34 -68.29 -68.03
C ALA A 40 -23.68 -67.11 -67.29
N ALA A 41 -24.32 -65.94 -67.28
CA ALA A 41 -23.85 -64.77 -66.55
C ALA A 41 -23.84 -65.01 -65.03
N LEU A 42 -24.87 -65.64 -64.48
CA LEU A 42 -24.91 -66.05 -63.07
C LEU A 42 -23.81 -67.07 -62.75
N ASN A 43 -23.63 -68.08 -63.61
CA ASN A 43 -22.59 -69.07 -63.42
C ASN A 43 -21.18 -68.46 -63.49
N ALA A 44 -20.98 -67.48 -64.37
CA ALA A 44 -19.73 -66.72 -64.47
C ALA A 44 -19.47 -65.83 -63.23
N ALA A 45 -20.52 -65.30 -62.59
CA ALA A 45 -20.41 -64.47 -61.39
C ALA A 45 -20.18 -65.27 -60.09
N PHE A 46 -20.61 -66.53 -60.01
CA PHE A 46 -20.50 -67.32 -58.78
C PHE A 46 -19.07 -67.55 -58.26
N PRO A 47 -18.04 -67.81 -59.10
CA PRO A 47 -16.67 -67.94 -58.63
C PRO A 47 -16.18 -66.70 -57.87
N ASP A 48 -16.51 -65.49 -58.36
CA ASP A 48 -16.11 -64.23 -57.76
C ASP A 48 -16.84 -63.97 -56.43
N VAL A 49 -18.15 -64.24 -56.38
CA VAL A 49 -18.92 -64.18 -55.13
C VAL A 49 -18.39 -65.18 -54.10
N ARG A 50 -18.03 -66.40 -54.51
CA ARG A 50 -17.42 -67.40 -53.61
C ARG A 50 -16.00 -66.99 -53.17
N ARG A 51 -15.24 -66.30 -54.02
CA ARG A 51 -13.91 -65.76 -53.67
C ARG A 51 -14.05 -64.62 -52.66
N LEU A 52 -14.99 -63.70 -52.88
CA LEU A 52 -15.33 -62.63 -51.93
C LEU A 52 -15.79 -63.21 -50.59
N ALA A 53 -16.71 -64.18 -50.60
CA ALA A 53 -17.20 -64.80 -49.37
C ALA A 53 -16.09 -65.53 -48.60
N ARG A 54 -15.16 -66.19 -49.31
CA ARG A 54 -13.98 -66.82 -48.69
C ARG A 54 -12.99 -65.80 -48.16
N GLY A 55 -12.74 -64.72 -48.89
CA GLY A 55 -11.85 -63.63 -48.49
C GLY A 55 -12.38 -62.79 -47.33
N ALA A 56 -13.70 -62.57 -47.26
CA ALA A 56 -14.35 -61.82 -46.19
C ALA A 56 -14.56 -62.64 -44.91
N ARG A 57 -14.63 -63.98 -45.01
CA ARG A 57 -14.93 -64.87 -43.88
C ARG A 57 -14.00 -64.68 -42.67
N PRO A 58 -12.66 -64.60 -42.83
CA PRO A 58 -11.75 -64.36 -41.71
C PRO A 58 -12.01 -63.01 -41.03
N GLY A 59 -12.21 -61.94 -41.82
CA GLY A 59 -12.48 -60.60 -41.31
C GLY A 59 -13.79 -60.51 -40.52
N VAL A 60 -14.86 -61.16 -41.00
CA VAL A 60 -16.15 -61.24 -40.29
C VAL A 60 -16.04 -62.11 -39.03
N ARG A 61 -15.27 -63.20 -39.06
CA ARG A 61 -15.04 -64.05 -37.89
C ARG A 61 -14.24 -63.35 -36.80
N SER A 62 -13.29 -62.50 -37.16
CA SER A 62 -12.45 -61.77 -36.20
C SER A 62 -13.11 -60.51 -35.63
N THR A 63 -14.08 -59.91 -36.33
CA THR A 63 -14.73 -58.66 -35.87
C THR A 63 -15.50 -58.85 -34.56
N GLY A 64 -16.24 -59.95 -34.42
CA GLY A 64 -17.01 -60.22 -33.20
C GLY A 64 -16.13 -60.32 -31.94
N PRO A 65 -15.11 -61.20 -31.94
CA PRO A 65 -14.13 -61.28 -30.85
C PRO A 65 -13.38 -59.98 -30.61
N ALA A 66 -12.94 -59.28 -31.67
CA ALA A 66 -12.24 -57.99 -31.54
C ALA A 66 -13.12 -56.92 -30.88
N ALA A 67 -14.39 -56.81 -31.30
CA ALA A 67 -15.35 -55.90 -30.69
C ALA A 67 -15.62 -56.23 -29.21
N ARG A 68 -15.73 -57.52 -28.87
CA ARG A 68 -15.86 -57.98 -27.48
C ARG A 68 -14.62 -57.69 -26.64
N ALA A 69 -13.43 -57.78 -27.22
CA ALA A 69 -12.18 -57.45 -26.54
C ALA A 69 -12.04 -55.94 -26.26
N MET A 70 -12.61 -55.08 -27.12
CA MET A 70 -12.61 -53.62 -26.91
C MET A 70 -13.71 -53.14 -25.96
N LEU A 71 -14.76 -53.94 -25.75
CA LEU A 71 -15.93 -53.59 -24.94
C LEU A 71 -15.62 -53.17 -23.49
N PRO A 72 -14.68 -53.80 -22.77
CA PRO A 72 -14.23 -53.34 -21.45
C PRO A 72 -13.60 -51.96 -21.49
N LEU A 73 -12.69 -51.69 -22.44
CA LEU A 73 -12.07 -50.36 -22.59
C LEU A 73 -13.12 -49.28 -22.86
N VAL A 74 -14.09 -49.56 -23.73
CA VAL A 74 -15.21 -48.63 -24.00
C VAL A 74 -16.05 -48.39 -22.75
N ARG A 75 -16.24 -49.40 -21.90
CA ARG A 75 -16.94 -49.24 -20.61
C ARG A 75 -16.17 -48.35 -19.65
N GLU A 76 -14.86 -48.54 -19.52
CA GLU A 76 -14.01 -47.70 -18.67
C GLU A 76 -13.97 -46.26 -19.17
N LEU A 77 -13.77 -46.04 -20.47
CA LEU A 77 -13.79 -44.69 -21.07
C LEU A 77 -15.15 -44.00 -20.87
N ARG A 78 -16.25 -44.75 -21.00
CA ARG A 78 -17.59 -44.22 -20.73
C ARG A 78 -17.80 -43.93 -19.25
N GLY A 79 -17.19 -44.72 -18.36
CA GLY A 79 -17.15 -44.50 -16.92
C GLY A 79 -16.43 -43.19 -16.57
N LEU A 80 -15.23 -43.01 -17.11
CA LEU A 80 -14.41 -41.81 -16.93
C LEU A 80 -15.08 -40.53 -17.48
N ALA A 81 -15.87 -40.66 -18.55
CA ALA A 81 -16.65 -39.56 -19.11
C ALA A 81 -18.00 -39.29 -18.40
N ARG A 82 -18.29 -40.01 -17.29
CA ARG A 82 -19.54 -39.79 -16.53
C ARG A 82 -19.53 -38.43 -15.82
N PRO A 83 -20.72 -37.89 -15.52
CA PRO A 83 -20.85 -36.66 -14.72
C PRO A 83 -20.17 -36.73 -13.35
N ALA A 84 -20.04 -37.92 -12.74
CA ALA A 84 -19.35 -38.08 -11.45
C ALA A 84 -17.81 -38.05 -11.55
N GLU A 85 -17.25 -38.02 -12.77
CA GLU A 85 -15.81 -38.14 -13.03
C GLU A 85 -15.32 -36.92 -13.85
N LEU A 86 -14.58 -37.11 -14.95
CA LEU A 86 -13.96 -36.02 -15.72
C LEU A 86 -14.97 -35.02 -16.27
N ARG A 87 -16.19 -35.46 -16.62
CA ARG A 87 -17.20 -34.53 -17.13
C ARG A 87 -17.67 -33.56 -16.04
N GLY A 88 -17.81 -34.04 -14.80
CA GLY A 88 -18.15 -33.22 -13.64
C GLY A 88 -17.01 -32.27 -13.33
N LEU A 89 -15.80 -32.80 -13.16
CA LEU A 89 -14.60 -31.99 -12.91
C LEU A 89 -14.38 -30.92 -13.99
N ALA A 90 -14.56 -31.25 -15.27
CA ALA A 90 -14.43 -30.27 -16.34
C ALA A 90 -15.55 -29.21 -16.30
N ALA A 91 -16.76 -29.56 -15.87
CA ALA A 91 -17.85 -28.60 -15.68
C ALA A 91 -17.59 -27.68 -14.47
N ASP A 92 -17.09 -28.23 -13.38
CA ASP A 92 -16.73 -27.48 -12.17
C ASP A 92 -15.55 -26.53 -12.46
N LEU A 93 -14.50 -27.03 -13.10
CA LEU A 93 -13.36 -26.21 -13.53
C LEU A 93 -13.79 -25.14 -14.53
N ARG A 94 -14.66 -25.45 -15.49
CA ARG A 94 -15.18 -24.44 -16.44
C ARG A 94 -15.93 -23.32 -15.71
N THR A 95 -16.64 -23.64 -14.64
CA THR A 95 -17.36 -22.67 -13.81
C THR A 95 -16.42 -21.89 -12.89
N ALA A 96 -15.42 -22.54 -12.28
CA ALA A 96 -14.53 -21.93 -11.30
C ALA A 96 -13.38 -21.12 -11.94
N THR A 97 -12.91 -21.52 -13.12
CA THR A 97 -11.73 -20.92 -13.77
C THR A 97 -11.90 -19.41 -14.01
N PRO A 98 -13.03 -18.89 -14.52
CA PRO A 98 -13.19 -17.45 -14.74
C PRO A 98 -13.10 -16.63 -13.44
N GLY A 99 -13.66 -17.16 -12.34
CA GLY A 99 -13.57 -16.49 -11.03
C GLY A 99 -12.15 -16.49 -10.48
N LEU A 100 -11.42 -17.60 -10.63
CA LEU A 100 -10.02 -17.69 -10.21
C LEU A 100 -9.11 -16.80 -11.06
N THR A 101 -9.32 -16.75 -12.38
CA THR A 101 -8.54 -15.88 -13.27
C THR A 101 -8.85 -14.41 -12.97
N GLN A 102 -10.11 -14.06 -12.74
CA GLN A 102 -10.49 -12.70 -12.33
C GLN A 102 -9.89 -12.31 -10.98
N ALA A 103 -9.92 -13.20 -9.98
CA ALA A 103 -9.31 -12.93 -8.68
C ALA A 103 -7.79 -12.77 -8.81
N SER A 104 -7.15 -13.63 -9.60
CA SER A 104 -5.71 -13.55 -9.86
C SER A 104 -5.33 -12.24 -10.56
N THR A 105 -6.06 -11.83 -11.60
CA THR A 105 -5.76 -10.57 -12.31
C THR A 105 -6.10 -9.34 -11.47
N ALA A 106 -7.21 -9.38 -10.72
CA ALA A 106 -7.58 -8.30 -9.81
C ALA A 106 -6.62 -8.16 -8.62
N SER A 107 -5.89 -9.22 -8.25
CA SER A 107 -4.89 -9.17 -7.18
C SER A 107 -3.58 -8.47 -7.58
N VAL A 108 -3.29 -8.34 -8.89
CA VAL A 108 -2.02 -7.78 -9.36
C VAL A 108 -1.77 -6.35 -8.84
N PRO A 109 -2.70 -5.38 -8.97
CA PRO A 109 -2.45 -4.02 -8.47
C PRO A 109 -2.21 -3.98 -6.95
N LEU A 110 -2.91 -4.81 -6.17
CA LEU A 110 -2.70 -4.92 -4.73
C LEU A 110 -1.30 -5.46 -4.42
N LEU A 111 -0.84 -6.48 -5.14
CA LEU A 111 0.50 -7.04 -4.97
C LEU A 111 1.59 -6.04 -5.37
N GLU A 112 1.34 -5.20 -6.36
CA GLU A 112 2.23 -4.10 -6.75
C GLU A 112 2.35 -3.05 -5.63
N GLU A 113 1.24 -2.66 -5.00
CA GLU A 113 1.25 -1.75 -3.84
C GLU A 113 1.95 -2.37 -2.63
N LEU A 114 1.70 -3.65 -2.33
CA LEU A 114 2.40 -4.38 -1.27
C LEU A 114 3.90 -4.47 -1.55
N ARG A 115 4.30 -4.66 -2.82
CA ARG A 115 5.70 -4.65 -3.24
C ARG A 115 6.31 -3.27 -3.01
N ALA A 116 5.64 -2.19 -3.42
CA ALA A 116 6.11 -0.82 -3.23
C ALA A 116 6.28 -0.47 -1.75
N MET A 117 5.30 -0.81 -0.91
CA MET A 117 5.36 -0.63 0.54
C MET A 117 6.51 -1.43 1.17
N SER A 118 6.67 -2.69 0.79
CA SER A 118 7.75 -3.54 1.29
C SER A 118 9.13 -3.03 0.86
N SER A 119 9.24 -2.52 -0.37
CA SER A 119 10.45 -1.91 -0.92
C SER A 119 10.84 -0.68 -0.12
N CYS A 120 9.90 0.25 0.07
CA CYS A 120 10.08 1.46 0.89
C CYS A 120 10.49 1.12 2.34
N ALA A 121 9.79 0.18 2.97
CA ALA A 121 10.10 -0.21 4.34
C ALA A 121 11.53 -0.78 4.47
N THR A 122 11.91 -1.68 3.56
CA THR A 122 13.19 -2.39 3.64
C THR A 122 14.37 -1.54 3.20
N GLN A 123 14.20 -0.72 2.16
CA GLN A 123 15.29 0.05 1.56
C GLN A 123 15.48 1.44 2.20
N VAL A 124 14.42 2.03 2.76
CA VAL A 124 14.46 3.41 3.27
C VAL A 124 14.08 3.48 4.74
N LEU A 125 12.87 3.06 5.13
CA LEU A 125 12.36 3.34 6.48
C LEU A 125 13.11 2.60 7.59
N ILE A 126 13.42 1.32 7.40
CA ILE A 126 14.16 0.51 8.38
C ILE A 126 15.61 1.02 8.51
N PRO A 127 16.40 1.13 7.42
CA PRO A 127 17.76 1.66 7.51
C PRO A 127 17.81 3.07 8.11
N PHE A 128 16.90 3.95 7.72
CA PHE A 128 16.80 5.30 8.30
C PHE A 128 16.44 5.22 9.79
N GLY A 129 15.47 4.39 10.16
CA GLY A 129 15.05 4.19 11.55
C GLY A 129 16.18 3.66 12.45
N ASP A 130 17.11 2.88 11.90
CA ASP A 130 18.28 2.33 12.59
C ASP A 130 19.53 3.24 12.55
N SER A 131 19.52 4.30 11.73
CA SER A 131 20.59 5.30 11.71
C SER A 131 20.60 6.18 12.97
N LYS A 132 21.70 6.90 13.21
CA LYS A 132 21.91 7.72 14.41
C LYS A 132 22.22 9.17 14.04
N VAL A 133 21.67 10.11 14.80
CA VAL A 133 21.98 11.54 14.65
C VAL A 133 23.40 11.81 15.18
N GLY A 134 24.26 12.35 14.32
CA GLY A 134 25.66 12.63 14.60
C GLY A 134 25.91 14.01 15.21
N ASP A 135 25.33 14.29 16.38
CA ASP A 135 25.53 15.55 17.10
C ASP A 135 26.59 15.40 18.21
N ALA A 136 27.64 16.23 18.16
CA ALA A 136 28.73 16.18 19.13
C ALA A 136 28.38 16.84 20.47
N ALA A 137 27.50 17.84 20.47
CA ALA A 137 27.08 18.56 21.67
C ALA A 137 25.92 17.85 22.39
N PHE A 138 25.02 17.25 21.62
CA PHE A 138 23.83 16.54 22.10
C PHE A 138 23.76 15.13 21.50
N PRO A 139 24.66 14.22 21.89
CA PRO A 139 24.75 12.90 21.28
C PRO A 139 23.47 12.09 21.48
N ALA A 140 22.97 11.51 20.38
CA ALA A 140 21.82 10.62 20.42
C ALA A 140 22.10 9.36 21.23
N THR A 141 21.18 9.01 22.13
CA THR A 141 21.30 7.80 22.97
C THR A 141 21.07 6.53 22.15
N GLY A 142 20.09 6.55 21.25
CA GLY A 142 19.69 5.45 20.38
C GLY A 142 19.54 5.85 18.91
N PRO A 143 19.12 4.92 18.05
CA PRO A 143 18.79 5.19 16.67
C PRO A 143 17.54 6.07 16.53
N VAL A 144 17.30 6.63 15.35
CA VAL A 144 16.21 7.58 15.06
C VAL A 144 14.85 7.07 15.56
N ARG A 145 14.53 5.79 15.38
CA ARG A 145 13.25 5.22 15.83
C ARG A 145 13.02 5.29 17.35
N GLN A 146 14.08 5.40 18.14
CA GLN A 146 14.02 5.56 19.60
C GLN A 146 14.05 7.03 20.02
N GLU A 147 14.75 7.87 19.27
CA GLU A 147 14.84 9.31 19.54
C GLU A 147 13.59 10.07 19.09
N PHE A 148 12.99 9.70 17.96
CA PHE A 148 11.86 10.40 17.35
C PHE A 148 10.65 10.56 18.31
N PRO A 149 10.15 9.50 18.99
CA PRO A 149 9.00 9.64 19.88
C PRO A 149 9.25 10.54 21.10
N LYS A 150 10.51 10.81 21.48
CA LYS A 150 10.83 11.68 22.61
C LYS A 150 10.37 13.12 22.38
N SER A 151 10.34 13.57 21.13
CA SER A 151 9.82 14.89 20.74
C SER A 151 8.33 15.06 21.05
N VAL A 152 7.56 13.96 20.98
CA VAL A 152 6.10 13.97 21.20
C VAL A 152 5.75 14.30 22.65
N VAL A 153 6.56 13.86 23.61
CA VAL A 153 6.35 14.17 25.03
C VAL A 153 6.49 15.67 25.30
N GLY A 154 7.44 16.35 24.64
CA GLY A 154 7.60 17.80 24.72
C GLY A 154 6.38 18.55 24.20
N LEU A 155 5.88 18.16 23.02
CA LEU A 155 4.68 18.73 22.41
C LEU A 155 3.42 18.54 23.27
N ALA A 156 3.29 17.39 23.95
CA ALA A 156 2.20 17.13 24.89
C ALA A 156 2.28 17.99 26.16
N GLY A 157 3.48 18.44 26.56
CA GLY A 157 3.66 19.38 27.67
C GLY A 157 3.23 20.80 27.30
N GLU A 158 3.56 21.25 26.10
CA GLU A 158 3.19 22.59 25.60
C GLU A 158 1.68 22.76 25.44
N SER A 159 0.95 21.69 25.09
CA SER A 159 -0.51 21.73 24.93
C SER A 159 -1.29 21.82 26.25
N ARG A 160 -0.65 21.59 27.42
CA ARG A 160 -1.32 21.59 28.73
C ARG A 160 -1.61 22.98 29.30
N SER A 161 -1.04 24.02 28.73
CA SER A 161 -1.22 25.39 29.25
C SER A 161 -2.42 26.06 28.60
N PHE A 162 -3.59 25.42 28.66
CA PHE A 162 -4.85 25.91 28.10
C PHE A 162 -5.92 25.94 29.20
N ASP A 163 -6.62 27.06 29.34
CA ASP A 163 -7.86 27.17 30.13
C ASP A 163 -9.00 27.75 29.26
N ALA A 164 -10.16 28.01 29.86
CA ALA A 164 -11.32 28.57 29.14
C ALA A 164 -11.07 29.98 28.53
N ASN A 165 -9.93 30.62 28.82
CA ASN A 165 -9.50 31.90 28.25
C ASN A 165 -8.40 31.75 27.18
N GLY A 166 -8.04 30.53 26.80
CA GLY A 166 -7.04 30.23 25.76
C GLY A 166 -5.74 29.65 26.31
N GLN A 167 -4.70 29.62 25.47
CA GLN A 167 -3.38 29.22 25.94
C GLN A 167 -2.75 30.34 26.79
N TRP A 168 -2.30 30.00 28.00
CA TRP A 168 -1.57 30.92 28.86
C TRP A 168 -0.17 30.38 29.12
N PHE A 169 0.87 31.21 28.94
CA PHE A 169 2.25 30.86 29.29
C PHE A 169 2.82 31.93 30.21
N LYS A 170 3.48 31.51 31.29
CA LYS A 170 4.19 32.43 32.20
C LYS A 170 5.57 32.72 31.65
N VAL A 171 5.76 33.92 31.11
CA VAL A 171 7.09 34.39 30.72
C VAL A 171 7.80 34.90 31.97
N LEU A 172 8.79 34.14 32.44
CA LEU A 172 9.80 34.72 33.33
C LEU A 172 10.76 35.54 32.43
N GLY A 173 10.58 36.86 32.42
CA GLY A 173 11.48 37.75 31.70
C GLY A 173 12.85 37.78 32.38
N SER A 174 13.78 36.94 31.92
CA SER A 174 15.18 36.98 32.35
C SER A 174 15.94 37.96 31.48
N GLY A 175 16.34 39.10 32.05
CA GLY A 175 17.21 40.07 31.38
C GLY A 175 18.65 39.56 31.30
N GLY A 176 19.32 39.85 30.19
CA GLY A 176 20.73 39.51 29.97
C GLY A 176 21.39 40.51 29.02
N PRO A 177 22.72 40.64 29.05
CA PRO A 177 23.44 41.67 28.29
C PRO A 177 23.34 41.48 26.77
N GLU A 178 23.11 40.24 26.32
CA GLU A 178 22.98 39.90 24.91
C GLU A 178 21.50 39.89 24.51
N THR A 179 21.12 40.81 23.62
CA THR A 179 19.76 40.89 23.05
C THR A 179 19.76 40.37 21.62
N PHE A 180 18.77 39.57 21.25
CA PHE A 180 18.65 38.97 19.92
C PHE A 180 17.29 39.30 19.31
N GLU A 181 17.26 39.57 18.01
CA GLU A 181 16.02 39.76 17.25
C GLU A 181 15.45 38.39 16.87
N LEU A 182 14.22 38.11 17.30
CA LEU A 182 13.52 36.84 17.01
C LEU A 182 12.59 36.97 15.79
N GLY A 183 12.48 38.17 15.20
CA GLY A 183 11.57 38.50 14.11
C GLY A 183 10.19 38.96 14.62
N ASN A 184 9.37 39.55 13.72
CA ASN A 184 8.01 40.03 14.04
C ASN A 184 7.92 40.98 15.26
N GLY A 185 8.98 41.78 15.50
CA GLY A 185 9.05 42.69 16.65
C GLY A 185 9.34 42.01 17.99
N LEU A 186 9.60 40.69 18.00
CA LEU A 186 10.00 39.94 19.18
C LEU A 186 11.52 40.03 19.38
N PHE A 187 11.93 40.16 20.63
CA PHE A 187 13.32 40.12 21.05
C PHE A 187 13.49 39.16 22.22
N GLY A 188 14.62 38.48 22.26
CA GLY A 188 15.04 37.61 23.35
C GLY A 188 16.28 38.15 24.03
N THR A 189 16.45 37.87 25.31
CA THR A 189 17.65 38.21 26.08
C THR A 189 18.28 36.95 26.64
N SER A 190 19.61 36.87 26.58
CA SER A 190 20.37 35.76 27.17
C SER A 190 21.38 36.28 28.18
N ALA A 191 21.49 35.58 29.31
CA ALA A 191 22.51 35.84 30.32
C ALA A 191 23.91 35.42 29.85
N THR A 192 24.00 34.46 28.92
CA THR A 192 25.25 33.92 28.38
C THR A 192 25.28 34.00 26.86
N THR A 193 26.48 34.13 26.30
CA THR A 193 26.69 34.11 24.85
C THR A 193 26.33 32.74 24.29
N PHE A 194 25.62 32.69 23.16
CA PHE A 194 25.38 31.44 22.46
C PHE A 194 26.67 30.97 21.79
N ASN A 195 26.98 29.68 21.90
CA ASN A 195 28.14 29.08 21.23
C ASN A 195 27.89 28.77 19.75
N GLY A 196 26.63 28.64 19.36
CA GLY A 196 26.22 28.28 18.01
C GLY A 196 24.74 27.94 17.95
N VAL A 197 24.26 27.62 16.75
CA VAL A 197 22.91 27.10 16.52
C VAL A 197 23.02 25.72 15.89
N ASN A 198 22.39 24.73 16.52
CA ASN A 198 22.44 23.36 16.03
C ASN A 198 21.12 22.60 16.26
N PRO A 199 20.49 22.04 15.20
CA PRO A 199 20.76 22.32 13.79
C PRO A 199 20.39 23.76 13.42
N PRO A 200 21.04 24.38 12.42
CA PRO A 200 20.63 25.68 11.92
C PRO A 200 19.20 25.64 11.36
N PRO A 201 18.43 26.71 11.53
CA PRO A 201 17.04 26.75 11.05
C PRO A 201 17.01 26.63 9.53
N VAL A 202 16.47 25.51 9.05
CA VAL A 202 16.25 25.29 7.62
C VAL A 202 14.96 26.02 7.23
N ARG A 203 15.09 27.12 6.49
CA ARG A 203 13.94 27.96 6.08
C ARG A 203 13.19 27.42 4.87
N LYS A 204 13.69 26.37 4.22
CA LYS A 204 13.04 25.72 3.08
C LYS A 204 12.57 24.34 3.51
N ARG A 205 11.27 24.09 3.37
CA ARG A 205 10.73 22.74 3.52
C ARG A 205 11.36 21.85 2.44
N PRO A 206 11.80 20.63 2.76
CA PRO A 206 12.18 19.66 1.74
C PRO A 206 11.05 19.49 0.72
N PRO A 207 11.37 19.32 -0.58
CA PRO A 207 10.35 19.05 -1.58
C PRO A 207 9.59 17.77 -1.21
N LEU A 208 8.26 17.82 -1.35
CA LEU A 208 7.43 16.65 -1.21
C LEU A 208 7.14 16.13 -2.61
N GLU A 209 7.51 14.88 -2.88
CA GLU A 209 7.33 14.23 -4.18
C GLU A 209 6.38 13.02 -4.04
N PRO A 210 5.06 13.22 -3.90
CA PRO A 210 4.11 12.14 -3.66
C PRO A 210 4.00 11.15 -4.83
N GLY A 211 4.35 11.58 -6.04
CA GLY A 211 4.30 10.75 -7.25
C GLY A 211 5.53 9.86 -7.45
N THR A 212 6.55 9.99 -6.61
CA THR A 212 7.82 9.29 -6.76
C THR A 212 7.88 8.09 -5.81
N PRO A 213 8.25 6.88 -6.27
CA PRO A 213 8.36 5.71 -5.40
C PRO A 213 9.28 5.98 -4.20
N CYS A 214 8.79 5.69 -3.00
CA CYS A 214 9.50 5.97 -1.74
C CYS A 214 10.92 5.41 -1.73
N GLU A 215 11.14 4.21 -2.26
CA GLU A 215 12.46 3.55 -2.30
C GLU A 215 13.51 4.29 -3.15
N THR A 216 13.09 5.23 -3.99
CA THR A 216 13.97 6.06 -4.82
C THR A 216 14.22 7.45 -4.22
N GLN A 217 13.52 7.81 -3.14
CA GLN A 217 13.66 9.10 -2.49
C GLN A 217 14.82 9.06 -1.50
N GLU A 218 15.59 10.15 -1.45
CA GLU A 218 16.69 10.30 -0.51
C GLU A 218 16.13 10.45 0.92
N PRO A 219 16.65 9.69 1.90
CA PRO A 219 16.24 9.86 3.29
C PRO A 219 16.65 11.25 3.82
N PRO A 220 15.97 11.77 4.86
CA PRO A 220 16.37 13.02 5.49
C PRO A 220 17.83 13.00 5.96
N ASP A 221 18.55 14.09 5.73
CA ASP A 221 19.91 14.28 6.24
C ASP A 221 19.89 14.40 7.78
N LEU A 222 20.70 13.55 8.43
CA LEU A 222 20.86 13.50 9.88
C LEU A 222 22.15 14.18 10.35
N GLU A 223 22.91 14.79 9.45
CA GLU A 223 24.12 15.50 9.80
C GLU A 223 23.81 16.75 10.64
N SER A 224 24.40 16.78 11.83
CA SER A 224 24.25 17.88 12.77
C SER A 224 25.39 18.89 12.57
N LYS A 225 25.19 19.82 11.63
CA LYS A 225 26.17 20.86 11.28
C LYS A 225 25.86 22.15 12.01
N ALA A 226 26.57 22.41 13.10
CA ALA A 226 26.41 23.65 13.86
C ALA A 226 26.72 24.89 13.00
N ALA A 227 25.89 25.92 13.12
CA ALA A 227 26.15 27.24 12.55
C ALA A 227 26.63 28.22 13.63
N ALA A 228 27.25 29.31 13.17
CA ALA A 228 27.64 30.42 14.04
C ALA A 228 26.43 30.96 14.83
N PRO A 229 26.65 31.43 16.07
CA PRO A 229 25.57 31.99 16.88
C PRO A 229 24.97 33.23 16.20
N PRO A 230 23.68 33.54 16.46
CA PRO A 230 23.09 34.78 16.00
C PRO A 230 23.88 35.96 16.58
N GLN A 231 24.04 37.03 15.80
CA GLN A 231 24.75 38.20 16.28
C GLN A 231 23.88 38.94 17.31
N PRO A 232 24.39 39.14 18.54
CA PRO A 232 23.65 39.92 19.51
C PRO A 232 23.68 41.40 19.16
N ARG A 233 22.56 42.07 19.41
CA ARG A 233 22.44 43.52 19.51
C ARG A 233 22.72 43.89 20.96
N LYS A 234 23.74 44.73 21.18
CA LYS A 234 23.90 45.37 22.48
C LYS A 234 22.87 46.47 22.61
N ALA A 235 22.08 46.43 23.68
CA ALA A 235 21.15 47.51 24.00
C ALA A 235 21.94 48.74 24.42
N ASP A 236 21.86 49.82 23.64
CA ASP A 236 22.42 51.11 24.04
C ASP A 236 21.50 51.80 25.04
N LEU A 237 21.79 51.60 26.33
CA LEU A 237 21.06 52.25 27.42
C LEU A 237 21.37 53.75 27.52
N SER A 238 22.36 54.25 26.77
CA SER A 238 22.75 55.66 26.79
C SER A 238 21.97 56.53 25.80
N ALA A 239 21.25 55.90 24.86
CA ALA A 239 20.43 56.54 23.85
C ALA A 239 19.36 57.46 24.49
N PRO A 240 19.12 58.68 23.94
CA PRO A 240 18.17 59.64 24.51
C PRO A 240 16.76 59.05 24.71
N ALA A 241 16.23 58.34 23.72
CA ALA A 241 14.91 57.73 23.80
C ALA A 241 14.78 56.67 24.92
N VAL A 242 15.88 55.97 25.25
CA VAL A 242 15.90 55.00 26.35
C VAL A 242 15.89 55.73 27.69
N LYS A 243 16.69 56.81 27.82
CA LYS A 243 16.70 57.65 29.02
C LYS A 243 15.32 58.26 29.30
N ASP A 244 14.65 58.77 28.27
CA ASP A 244 13.30 59.34 28.39
C ASP A 244 12.28 58.27 28.85
N ARG A 245 12.38 57.07 28.28
CA ARG A 245 11.51 55.95 28.65
C ARG A 245 11.76 55.47 30.08
N ILE A 246 13.02 55.40 30.50
CA ILE A 246 13.40 55.07 31.88
C ILE A 246 12.87 56.14 32.85
N ALA A 247 13.06 57.43 32.54
CA ALA A 247 12.57 58.52 33.38
C ALA A 247 11.04 58.50 33.53
N LYS A 248 10.32 58.26 32.43
CA LYS A 248 8.85 58.11 32.45
C LYS A 248 8.42 56.89 33.28
N ALA A 249 9.09 55.75 33.12
CA ALA A 249 8.79 54.55 33.90
C ALA A 249 9.09 54.74 35.40
N GLN A 250 10.19 55.42 35.74
CA GLN A 250 10.53 55.78 37.11
C GLN A 250 9.47 56.68 37.74
N ALA A 251 9.01 57.71 37.02
CA ALA A 251 7.95 58.59 37.52
C ALA A 251 6.66 57.81 37.84
N VAL A 252 6.25 56.90 36.95
CA VAL A 252 5.06 56.05 37.16
C VAL A 252 5.26 55.09 38.33
N ALA A 253 6.44 54.45 38.44
CA ALA A 253 6.74 53.52 39.52
C ALA A 253 6.75 54.23 40.88
N THR A 254 7.38 55.40 40.97
CA THR A 254 7.42 56.24 42.18
C THR A 254 6.02 56.65 42.60
N ASP A 255 5.18 57.06 41.66
CA ASP A 255 3.79 57.42 41.95
C ASP A 255 2.95 56.22 42.42
N LEU A 256 3.06 55.06 41.77
CA LEU A 256 2.39 53.82 42.21
C LEU A 256 2.83 53.39 43.60
N MET A 257 4.13 53.43 43.89
CA MET A 257 4.67 53.08 45.21
C MET A 257 4.21 54.07 46.28
N ASN A 258 4.22 55.38 46.00
CA ASN A 258 3.70 56.40 46.93
C ASN A 258 2.21 56.19 47.20
N ARG A 259 1.41 55.85 46.18
CA ARG A 259 -0.01 55.51 46.37
C ARG A 259 -0.19 54.27 47.26
N SER A 260 0.62 53.24 47.04
CA SER A 260 0.61 52.02 47.87
C SER A 260 0.96 52.31 49.34
N LEU A 261 2.04 53.09 49.59
CA LEU A 261 2.44 53.50 50.94
C LEU A 261 1.35 54.31 51.65
N LYS A 262 0.68 55.20 50.92
CA LYS A 262 -0.46 55.96 51.45
C LYS A 262 -1.64 55.06 51.83
N HIS A 263 -1.95 54.06 51.01
CA HIS A 263 -2.98 53.07 51.33
C HIS A 263 -2.62 52.19 52.53
N GLN A 264 -1.33 51.99 52.79
CA GLN A 264 -0.82 51.24 53.95
C GLN A 264 -0.64 52.12 55.20
N GLY A 265 -0.94 53.43 55.14
CA GLY A 265 -0.77 54.36 56.26
C GLY A 265 0.69 54.63 56.64
N SER A 266 1.62 54.45 55.70
CA SER A 266 3.06 54.66 55.92
C SER A 266 3.48 56.10 55.59
N ASP A 267 4.29 56.70 56.46
CA ASP A 267 4.88 58.04 56.26
C ASP A 267 6.17 58.03 55.40
N LEU A 268 6.55 56.85 54.90
CA LEU A 268 7.73 56.70 54.06
C LEU A 268 7.54 57.40 52.69
N ARG A 269 8.62 57.96 52.16
CA ARG A 269 8.65 58.58 50.82
C ARG A 269 9.53 57.76 49.88
N VAL A 270 9.04 57.56 48.67
CA VAL A 270 9.80 56.91 47.60
C VAL A 270 10.72 57.95 46.96
N ALA A 271 12.00 57.63 46.84
CA ALA A 271 12.95 58.48 46.14
C ALA A 271 12.63 58.52 44.63
N ASP A 272 12.78 59.68 44.02
CA ASP A 272 12.53 59.96 42.60
C ASP A 272 13.76 59.73 41.70
N ARG A 273 14.87 59.27 42.29
CA ARG A 273 16.11 58.94 41.61
C ARG A 273 16.58 57.52 41.94
N PRO A 274 17.34 56.87 41.05
CA PRO A 274 17.99 55.60 41.36
C PRO A 274 18.84 55.72 42.63
N ALA A 275 18.79 54.67 43.46
CA ALA A 275 19.70 54.54 44.60
C ALA A 275 21.13 54.41 44.08
N THR A 276 22.02 55.25 44.60
CA THR A 276 23.45 55.20 44.31
C THR A 276 24.17 54.33 45.33
N LEU A 277 25.39 53.89 45.00
CA LEU A 277 26.25 53.19 45.97
C LEU A 277 26.50 54.03 47.24
N ALA A 278 26.47 55.36 47.12
CA ALA A 278 26.61 56.27 48.26
C ALA A 278 25.37 56.23 49.17
N ASP A 279 24.17 56.14 48.61
CA ASP A 279 22.93 55.99 49.37
C ASP A 279 22.91 54.65 50.13
N VAL A 280 23.30 53.56 49.45
CA VAL A 280 23.40 52.23 50.07
C VAL A 280 24.40 52.23 51.22
N LYS A 281 25.57 52.85 51.03
CA LYS A 281 26.55 53.02 52.11
C LYS A 281 25.96 53.85 53.25
N ALA A 282 25.35 55.00 52.98
CA ALA A 282 24.76 55.83 54.02
C ALA A 282 23.69 55.09 54.85
N ILE A 283 22.86 54.29 54.19
CA ILE A 283 21.85 53.45 54.84
C ILE A 283 22.52 52.33 55.66
N SER A 284 23.53 51.64 55.13
CA SER A 284 24.22 50.57 55.87
C SER A 284 24.89 51.11 57.14
N ARG A 285 25.48 52.30 57.09
CA ARG A 285 26.03 52.97 58.27
C ARG A 285 24.95 53.28 59.31
N LYS A 286 23.82 53.82 58.85
CA LYS A 286 22.69 54.17 59.72
C LYS A 286 22.07 52.95 60.41
N LEU A 287 22.13 51.78 59.75
CA LEU A 287 21.57 50.52 60.26
C LEU A 287 22.60 49.62 60.96
N GLY A 288 23.88 50.02 61.04
CA GLY A 288 24.95 49.21 61.63
C GLY A 288 25.29 47.94 60.82
N LEU A 289 25.01 47.93 59.51
CA LEU A 289 25.21 46.78 58.62
C LEU A 289 26.46 46.90 57.75
N GLU A 290 27.46 47.68 58.18
CA GLU A 290 28.67 47.95 57.39
C GLU A 290 29.49 46.69 57.11
N ASP A 291 29.62 45.81 58.11
CA ASP A 291 30.38 44.56 58.00
C ASP A 291 29.74 43.60 57.00
N GLN A 292 28.40 43.48 57.02
CA GLN A 292 27.64 42.68 56.05
C GLN A 292 27.79 43.22 54.63
N LEU A 293 27.78 44.55 54.45
CA LEU A 293 27.99 45.17 53.15
C LEU A 293 29.41 44.92 52.61
N ASN A 294 30.40 44.88 53.49
CA ASN A 294 31.78 44.57 53.13
C ASN A 294 31.96 43.08 52.78
N GLU A 295 31.32 42.18 53.52
CA GLU A 295 31.33 40.74 53.22
C GLU A 295 30.67 40.42 51.87
N LEU A 296 29.53 41.04 51.55
CA LEU A 296 28.86 40.88 50.25
C LEU A 296 29.72 41.40 49.08
N ARG A 297 30.46 42.50 49.30
CA ARG A 297 31.41 43.02 48.28
C ARG A 297 32.59 42.08 48.06
N ALA A 298 33.08 41.43 49.12
CA ALA A 298 34.13 40.42 48.98
C ALA A 298 33.62 39.23 48.15
N LYS A 299 32.43 38.71 48.46
CA LYS A 299 31.80 37.61 47.70
C LYS A 299 31.55 37.95 46.22
N GLN A 300 31.15 39.18 45.92
CA GLN A 300 30.99 39.65 44.53
C GLN A 300 32.31 39.75 43.76
N ARG A 301 33.42 40.08 44.42
CA ARG A 301 34.75 40.16 43.78
C ARG A 301 35.33 38.79 43.45
N ASP A 302 35.00 37.78 44.25
CA ASP A 302 35.51 36.42 44.09
C ASP A 302 34.66 35.57 43.13
N GLY A 303 33.67 36.16 42.44
CA GLY A 303 32.84 35.47 41.45
C GLY A 303 31.86 34.44 42.05
N GLY A 304 31.64 34.46 43.37
CA GLY A 304 30.70 33.57 44.02
C GLY A 304 29.26 33.97 43.76
N THR A 305 28.53 33.18 42.98
CA THR A 305 27.06 33.16 43.00
C THR A 305 26.55 32.80 44.40
N PRO A 306 25.45 33.41 44.89
CA PRO A 306 24.76 32.93 46.09
C PRO A 306 24.23 31.50 45.91
#